data_AF-A0ABD1DXD7-F1
#
_entry.id   AF-A0ABD1DXD7-F1
#
_cell.length_a   1.000
_cell.length_b   1.000
_cell.length_c   1.000
_cell.angle_alpha   90.00
_cell.angle_beta   90.00
_cell.angle_gamma   90.00
#
_symmetry.space_group_name_H-M   'P 1'
#
loop_
_entity.id
_entity.type
_entity.pdbx_description
1 polymer ?
#
loop_
_entity_poly.entity_id
_entity_poly.type
_entity_poly.pdbx_seq_one_letter_code
_entity_poly.pdbx_strand_id
1 'polypeptide(L)'
;MTYNRLAVYQYKLLYMLASKPQFVRSLWYTLTAQTASQGFSSPISLLSKGLTISKYDSDRIVPILASFCALFGRLIATLHDGEFCQENVLPGTVSKIMPFTIPEIIPLSTTLKEISLGLVELAFPETRSSLKDSYRTMLTSLNNESTSHYRLKCDPNEQSKNVWPHLLKVCVSLLRQIHTRDLRRTFCPEGHWTAQNLNLPLDKPTDLHLSRRRGPRPFQPIRDFTREDVEDGPPLSTKQIRSITILREIPFVVAFNTRVGVFQGLVAADKLRTQGDLQGFLQGPSIQLTVRRSHLYEDAFDKLSPMN
;
A
#
# COMPACT_ATOMS: atom_id res chain seq x y z
N MET A 1 0.26 -7.12 19.03
CA MET A 1 1.09 -6.13 18.28
C MET A 1 0.25 -5.09 17.52
N THR A 2 -1.07 -5.22 17.52
CA THR A 2 -1.95 -4.91 16.39
C THR A 2 -2.48 -3.47 16.33
N TYR A 3 -2.39 -2.67 17.41
CA TYR A 3 -2.94 -1.30 17.44
C TYR A 3 -2.05 -0.24 18.09
N ASN A 4 -0.97 -0.63 18.77
CA ASN A 4 -0.13 0.28 19.55
C ASN A 4 1.32 0.24 19.04
N ARG A 5 1.78 1.33 18.40
CA ARG A 5 3.15 1.47 17.88
C ARG A 5 4.22 1.40 18.98
N LEU A 6 3.86 1.73 20.22
CA LEU A 6 4.72 1.67 21.41
C LEU A 6 4.71 0.30 22.09
N ALA A 7 3.84 -0.63 21.67
CA ALA A 7 3.74 -1.97 22.23
C ALA A 7 5.09 -2.69 22.26
N VAL A 8 5.98 -2.48 21.29
CA VAL A 8 7.29 -3.15 21.28
C VAL A 8 8.24 -2.60 22.35
N TYR A 9 8.16 -1.29 22.67
CA TYR A 9 8.91 -0.69 23.77
C TYR A 9 8.27 -0.97 25.14
N GLN A 10 6.95 -1.16 25.16
CA GLN A 10 6.18 -1.54 26.35
C GLN A 10 6.29 -3.04 26.66
N TYR A 11 6.48 -3.88 25.65
CA TYR A 11 6.57 -5.34 25.77
C TYR A 11 7.96 -5.81 25.36
N LYS A 12 8.87 -5.85 26.35
CA LYS A 12 10.25 -6.34 26.26
C LYS A 12 10.40 -7.63 25.44
N LEU A 13 9.43 -8.55 25.54
CA LEU A 13 9.40 -9.80 24.79
C LEU A 13 9.47 -9.59 23.27
N LEU A 14 8.72 -8.64 22.72
CA LEU A 14 8.65 -8.42 21.27
C LEU A 14 9.94 -7.84 20.72
N TYR A 15 10.55 -6.92 21.48
CA TYR A 15 11.86 -6.38 21.15
C TYR A 15 12.93 -7.47 21.20
N MET A 16 12.90 -8.32 22.24
CA MET A 16 13.80 -9.48 22.34
C MET A 16 13.62 -10.44 21.17
N LEU A 17 12.39 -10.77 20.76
CA LEU A 17 12.14 -11.66 19.63
C LEU A 17 12.60 -11.07 18.29
N ALA A 18 12.41 -9.76 18.06
CA ALA A 18 12.92 -9.09 16.86
C ALA A 18 14.46 -9.18 16.76
N SER A 19 15.15 -9.11 17.90
CA SER A 19 16.61 -9.24 18.00
C SER A 19 17.14 -10.68 17.88
N LYS A 20 16.27 -11.68 17.68
CA LYS A 20 16.66 -13.09 17.50
C LYS A 20 16.48 -13.49 16.02
N PRO A 21 17.54 -13.47 15.20
CA PRO A 21 17.41 -13.71 13.76
C PRO A 21 16.82 -15.08 13.43
N GLN A 22 17.17 -16.11 14.20
CA GLN A 22 16.63 -17.45 14.02
C GLN A 22 15.10 -17.51 14.20
N PHE A 23 14.54 -16.71 15.11
CA PHE A 23 13.09 -16.67 15.29
C PHE A 23 12.40 -16.05 14.06
N VAL A 24 12.91 -14.90 13.60
CA VAL A 24 12.40 -14.24 12.37
C VAL A 24 12.52 -15.16 11.16
N ARG A 25 13.64 -15.88 11.05
CA ARG A 25 13.91 -16.85 10.00
C ARG A 25 12.92 -18.02 10.05
N SER A 26 12.68 -18.59 11.23
CA SER A 26 11.70 -19.67 11.42
C SER A 26 10.27 -19.25 11.04
N LEU A 27 9.86 -18.02 11.32
CA LEU A 27 8.54 -17.51 10.89
C LEU A 27 8.42 -17.54 9.36
N TRP A 28 9.44 -17.06 8.64
CA TRP A 28 9.44 -17.05 7.18
C TRP A 28 9.40 -18.48 6.61
N TYR A 29 10.27 -19.37 7.06
CA TYR A 29 10.29 -20.73 6.53
C TYR A 29 9.05 -21.55 6.91
N THR A 30 8.38 -21.24 8.03
CA THR A 30 7.09 -21.84 8.35
C THR A 30 6.02 -21.47 7.32
N LEU A 31 6.06 -20.24 6.81
CA LEU A 31 5.15 -19.79 5.75
C LEU A 31 5.47 -20.46 4.41
N THR A 32 6.74 -20.49 4.01
CA THR A 32 7.14 -21.04 2.71
C THR A 32 7.09 -22.56 2.65
N ALA A 33 7.28 -23.27 3.78
CA ALA A 33 7.15 -24.72 3.82
C ALA A 33 5.71 -25.17 3.51
N GLN A 34 4.71 -24.40 3.95
CA GLN A 34 3.31 -24.66 3.59
C GLN A 34 3.07 -24.41 2.10
N THR A 35 3.74 -23.41 1.51
CA THR A 35 3.73 -23.19 0.06
C THR A 35 4.30 -24.36 -0.72
N ALA A 36 5.42 -24.94 -0.27
CA ALA A 36 6.02 -26.10 -0.93
C ALA A 36 5.10 -27.34 -0.89
N SER A 37 4.37 -27.55 0.22
CA SER A 37 3.48 -28.70 0.38
C SER A 37 2.17 -28.58 -0.43
N GLN A 38 1.61 -27.38 -0.55
CA GLN A 38 0.29 -27.15 -1.17
C GLN A 38 0.36 -26.54 -2.57
N GLY A 39 1.53 -26.06 -3.00
CA GLY A 39 1.72 -25.44 -4.31
C GLY A 39 0.78 -24.26 -4.54
N PHE A 40 -0.02 -24.34 -5.61
CA PHE A 40 -0.92 -23.26 -6.02
C PHE A 40 -2.06 -22.97 -5.05
N SER A 41 -2.49 -23.96 -4.25
CA SER A 41 -3.53 -23.80 -3.23
C SER A 41 -3.00 -23.27 -1.91
N SER A 42 -1.69 -23.03 -1.79
CA SER A 42 -1.12 -22.49 -0.57
C SER A 42 -1.67 -21.09 -0.28
N PRO A 43 -1.92 -20.74 0.99
CA PRO A 43 -2.47 -19.44 1.34
C PRO A 43 -1.62 -18.27 0.86
N ILE A 44 -0.28 -18.40 0.86
CA ILE A 44 0.64 -17.38 0.34
C ILE A 44 0.46 -17.19 -1.17
N SER A 45 0.31 -18.28 -1.94
CA SER A 45 0.04 -18.22 -3.39
C SER A 45 -1.31 -17.57 -3.68
N LEU A 46 -2.34 -17.93 -2.90
CA LEU A 46 -3.68 -17.35 -3.03
C LEU A 46 -3.67 -15.84 -2.71
N LEU A 47 -3.03 -15.43 -1.60
CA LEU A 47 -2.89 -14.02 -1.24
C LEU A 47 -2.11 -13.23 -2.29
N SER A 48 -1.05 -13.82 -2.88
CA SER A 48 -0.27 -13.19 -3.93
C SER A 48 -1.07 -12.94 -5.22
N LYS A 49 -2.13 -13.72 -5.44
CA LYS A 49 -3.04 -13.61 -6.60
C LYS A 49 -4.33 -12.84 -6.30
N GLY A 50 -4.43 -12.24 -5.12
CA GLY A 50 -5.64 -11.53 -4.69
C GLY A 50 -6.87 -12.43 -4.50
N LEU A 51 -6.65 -13.73 -4.25
CA LEU A 51 -7.72 -14.70 -4.03
C LEU A 51 -8.03 -14.85 -2.54
N THR A 52 -9.31 -15.06 -2.22
CA THR A 52 -9.75 -15.27 -0.85
C THR A 52 -9.21 -16.60 -0.31
N ILE A 53 -8.81 -16.60 0.95
CA ILE A 53 -8.36 -17.80 1.68
C ILE A 53 -9.42 -18.25 2.68
N SER A 54 -9.42 -19.54 3.03
CA SER A 54 -10.36 -20.06 4.01
C SER A 54 -10.14 -19.39 5.38
N LYS A 55 -11.19 -19.33 6.23
CA LYS A 55 -11.05 -18.77 7.58
C LYS A 55 -9.99 -19.51 8.40
N TYR A 56 -9.94 -20.84 8.28
CA TYR A 56 -8.93 -21.68 8.93
C TYR A 56 -7.51 -21.28 8.52
N ASP A 57 -7.27 -21.11 7.22
CA ASP A 57 -5.96 -20.70 6.71
C ASP A 57 -5.63 -19.27 7.09
N SER A 58 -6.60 -18.36 7.05
CA SER A 58 -6.45 -16.96 7.46
C SER A 58 -6.01 -16.85 8.91
N ASP A 59 -6.70 -17.54 9.82
CA ASP A 59 -6.43 -17.50 11.27
C ASP A 59 -5.03 -18.05 11.59
N ARG A 60 -4.49 -18.94 10.74
CA ARG A 60 -3.15 -19.53 10.90
C ARG A 60 -2.05 -18.70 10.25
N ILE A 61 -2.24 -18.25 9.01
CA ILE A 61 -1.19 -17.66 8.18
C ILE A 61 -1.04 -16.17 8.43
N VAL A 62 -2.15 -15.43 8.54
CA VAL A 62 -2.11 -13.97 8.62
C VAL A 62 -1.36 -13.48 9.86
N PRO A 63 -1.55 -14.06 11.07
CA PRO A 63 -0.79 -13.65 12.24
C PRO A 63 0.71 -13.93 12.12
N ILE A 64 1.10 -15.06 11.49
CA ILE A 64 2.51 -15.43 11.29
C ILE A 64 3.15 -14.46 10.31
N LEU A 65 2.51 -14.18 9.18
CA LEU A 65 2.99 -13.24 8.16
C LEU A 65 3.06 -11.81 8.70
N ALA A 66 2.03 -11.35 9.40
CA ALA A 66 2.04 -10.01 10.01
C ALA A 66 3.15 -9.88 11.07
N SER A 67 3.35 -10.91 11.89
CA SER A 67 4.42 -10.95 12.89
C SER A 67 5.81 -10.97 12.24
N PHE A 68 5.99 -11.77 11.19
CA PHE A 68 7.21 -11.79 10.38
C PHE A 68 7.52 -10.39 9.85
N CYS A 69 6.57 -9.76 9.14
CA CYS A 69 6.76 -8.44 8.55
C CYS A 69 7.06 -7.36 9.60
N ALA A 70 6.35 -7.39 10.73
CA ALA A 70 6.55 -6.44 11.82
C ALA A 70 7.92 -6.62 12.49
N LEU A 71 8.32 -7.86 12.81
CA LEU A 71 9.59 -8.13 13.50
C LEU A 71 10.79 -7.91 12.58
N PHE A 72 10.72 -8.41 11.35
CA PHE A 72 11.81 -8.22 10.39
C PHE A 72 11.94 -6.74 10.00
N GLY A 73 10.83 -6.05 9.77
CA GLY A 73 10.80 -4.62 9.51
C GLY A 73 11.36 -3.77 10.65
N ARG A 74 11.27 -4.25 11.90
CA ARG A 74 11.91 -3.59 13.06
C ARG A 74 13.40 -3.90 13.13
N LEU A 75 13.79 -5.15 12.93
CA LEU A 75 15.18 -5.56 12.93
C LEU A 75 15.97 -4.81 11.86
N ILE A 76 15.50 -4.78 10.61
CA ILE A 76 16.25 -4.10 9.55
C ILE A 76 16.28 -2.59 9.73
N ALA A 77 15.35 -1.99 10.47
CA ALA A 77 15.40 -0.57 10.78
C ALA A 77 16.57 -0.21 11.71
N THR A 78 17.10 -1.17 12.47
CA THR A 78 18.26 -0.97 13.35
C THR A 78 19.59 -1.30 12.68
N LEU A 79 19.59 -1.79 11.44
CA LEU A 79 20.80 -2.18 10.72
C LEU A 79 21.27 -1.07 9.78
N HIS A 80 22.59 -0.90 9.69
CA HIS A 80 23.22 -0.16 8.60
C HIS A 80 23.24 -0.99 7.32
N ASP A 81 23.49 -0.32 6.18
CA ASP A 81 23.48 -1.02 4.88
C ASP A 81 24.54 -2.13 4.80
N GLY A 82 25.73 -1.93 5.36
CA GLY A 82 26.79 -2.95 5.38
C GLY A 82 26.45 -4.18 6.24
N GLU A 83 25.71 -3.99 7.34
CA GLU A 83 25.24 -5.09 8.19
C GLU A 83 24.11 -5.88 7.52
N PHE A 84 23.24 -5.17 6.79
CA PHE A 84 22.16 -5.78 6.00
C PHE A 84 22.74 -6.61 4.83
N CYS A 85 23.71 -6.05 4.10
CA CYS A 85 24.37 -6.70 2.97
C CYS A 85 25.45 -7.71 3.37
N GLN A 86 25.81 -7.78 4.66
CA GLN A 86 26.83 -8.69 5.21
C GLN A 86 28.22 -8.51 4.58
N GLU A 87 28.60 -7.27 4.23
CA GLU A 87 29.86 -6.97 3.51
C GLU A 87 31.13 -7.42 4.23
N ASN A 88 31.11 -7.38 5.56
CA ASN A 88 32.27 -7.69 6.40
C ASN A 88 32.22 -9.13 6.97
N VAL A 89 31.33 -9.98 6.45
CA VAL A 89 31.17 -11.36 6.90
C VAL A 89 31.91 -12.28 5.93
N LEU A 90 32.80 -13.13 6.45
CA LEU A 90 33.52 -14.11 5.65
C LEU A 90 32.53 -15.00 4.89
N PRO A 91 32.80 -15.34 3.61
CA PRO A 91 31.98 -16.26 2.84
C PRO A 91 31.75 -17.56 3.61
N GLY A 92 30.48 -17.98 3.76
CA GLY A 92 30.10 -19.17 4.51
C GLY A 92 29.85 -18.97 6.01
N THR A 93 30.08 -17.77 6.56
CA THR A 93 29.71 -17.45 7.95
C THR A 93 28.30 -16.88 8.02
N VAL A 94 27.49 -17.37 8.96
CA VAL A 94 26.12 -16.87 9.18
C VAL A 94 26.18 -15.62 10.06
N SER A 95 25.62 -14.51 9.60
CA SER A 95 25.49 -13.29 10.40
C SER A 95 24.71 -13.57 11.69
N LYS A 96 25.24 -13.15 12.84
CA LYS A 96 24.57 -13.27 14.14
C LYS A 96 23.38 -12.32 14.30
N ILE A 97 23.23 -11.35 13.40
CA ILE A 97 22.25 -10.25 13.51
C ILE A 97 21.30 -10.24 12.30
N MET A 98 21.79 -10.54 11.10
CA MET A 98 20.97 -10.54 9.88
C MET A 98 20.40 -11.95 9.60
N PRO A 99 19.06 -12.14 9.59
CA PRO A 99 18.43 -13.47 9.47
C PRO A 99 18.49 -14.08 8.07
N PHE A 100 18.72 -13.27 7.04
CA PHE A 100 18.69 -13.70 5.65
C PHE A 100 19.88 -13.15 4.89
N THR A 101 20.43 -13.97 4.00
CA THR A 101 21.43 -13.56 3.01
C THR A 101 20.76 -12.81 1.85
N ILE A 102 21.52 -12.03 1.09
CA ILE A 102 20.98 -11.32 -0.10
C ILE A 102 20.25 -12.26 -1.07
N PRO A 103 20.78 -13.46 -1.41
CA PRO A 103 20.07 -14.42 -2.26
C PRO A 103 18.71 -14.88 -1.70
N GLU A 104 18.50 -14.79 -0.39
CA GLU A 104 17.21 -15.10 0.25
C GLU A 104 16.28 -13.89 0.31
N ILE A 105 16.83 -12.68 0.44
CA ILE A 105 16.05 -11.43 0.44
C ILE A 105 15.38 -11.19 -0.92
N ILE A 106 16.04 -11.52 -2.03
CA ILE A 106 15.48 -11.33 -3.37
C ILE A 106 14.14 -12.05 -3.52
N PRO A 107 14.03 -13.39 -3.43
CA PRO A 107 12.75 -14.08 -3.56
C PRO A 107 11.75 -13.69 -2.47
N LEU A 108 12.21 -13.42 -1.25
CA LEU A 108 11.36 -12.94 -0.15
C LEU A 108 10.67 -11.63 -0.49
N SER A 109 11.42 -10.66 -1.01
CA SER A 109 10.89 -9.37 -1.43
C SER A 109 9.96 -9.47 -2.63
N THR A 110 10.21 -10.41 -3.57
CA THR A 110 9.25 -10.74 -4.63
C THR A 110 7.94 -11.23 -4.04
N THR A 111 7.97 -12.21 -3.13
CA THR A 111 6.75 -12.72 -2.50
C THR A 111 6.00 -11.62 -1.73
N LEU A 112 6.69 -10.77 -0.97
CA LEU A 112 6.05 -9.65 -0.27
C LEU A 112 5.46 -8.61 -1.22
N LYS A 113 6.10 -8.37 -2.38
CA LYS A 113 5.57 -7.51 -3.46
C LYS A 113 4.26 -8.07 -4.00
N GLU A 114 4.25 -9.34 -4.39
CA GLU A 114 3.04 -9.99 -4.91
C GLU A 114 1.92 -10.06 -3.88
N ILE A 115 2.22 -10.41 -2.62
CA ILE A 115 1.24 -10.36 -1.52
C ILE A 115 0.68 -8.94 -1.36
N SER A 116 1.52 -7.90 -1.41
CA SER A 116 1.06 -6.52 -1.25
C SER A 116 0.11 -6.10 -2.38
N LEU A 117 0.39 -6.53 -3.62
CA LEU A 117 -0.49 -6.31 -4.77
C LEU A 117 -1.81 -7.08 -4.61
N GLY A 118 -1.76 -8.37 -4.30
CA GLY A 118 -2.96 -9.19 -4.10
C GLY A 118 -3.81 -8.74 -2.90
N LEU A 119 -3.20 -8.21 -1.83
CA LEU A 119 -3.94 -7.58 -0.73
C LEU A 119 -4.70 -6.33 -1.17
N VAL A 120 -4.19 -5.55 -2.13
CA VAL A 120 -4.96 -4.43 -2.71
C VAL A 120 -6.13 -4.93 -3.55
N GLU A 121 -5.96 -6.06 -4.26
CA GLU A 121 -7.08 -6.69 -4.99
C GLU A 121 -8.17 -7.19 -4.04
N LEU A 122 -7.78 -7.85 -2.94
CA LEU A 122 -8.69 -8.30 -1.89
C LEU A 122 -9.39 -7.16 -1.16
N ALA A 123 -8.72 -6.03 -0.99
CA ALA A 123 -9.30 -4.85 -0.35
C ALA A 123 -10.44 -4.23 -1.16
N PHE A 124 -10.45 -4.44 -2.48
CA PHE A 124 -11.41 -3.87 -3.40
C PHE A 124 -11.85 -4.95 -4.42
N PRO A 125 -12.72 -5.91 -4.05
CA PRO A 125 -13.20 -6.94 -4.97
C PRO A 125 -13.99 -6.32 -6.13
N GLU A 126 -14.05 -7.01 -7.28
CA GLU A 126 -14.85 -6.52 -8.40
C GLU A 126 -16.34 -6.40 -8.02
N THR A 127 -16.97 -5.31 -8.45
CA THR A 127 -18.31 -4.87 -8.02
C THR A 127 -19.43 -5.91 -8.18
N ARG A 128 -19.26 -6.94 -9.04
CA ARG A 128 -20.27 -7.99 -9.23
C ARG A 128 -20.50 -8.86 -7.98
N SER A 129 -19.50 -9.10 -7.14
CA SER A 129 -19.69 -9.84 -5.88
C SER A 129 -20.16 -8.94 -4.74
N SER A 130 -19.63 -7.72 -4.64
CA SER A 130 -19.96 -6.78 -3.57
C SER A 130 -21.42 -6.32 -3.60
N LEU A 131 -22.03 -6.14 -4.78
CA LEU A 131 -23.44 -5.78 -4.88
C LEU A 131 -24.36 -6.88 -4.33
N LYS A 132 -23.98 -8.15 -4.52
CA LYS A 132 -24.74 -9.30 -4.01
C LYS A 132 -24.69 -9.38 -2.49
N ASP A 133 -23.54 -9.10 -1.89
CA ASP A 133 -23.36 -9.13 -0.44
C ASP A 133 -23.97 -7.90 0.24
N SER A 134 -23.83 -6.69 -0.35
CA SER A 134 -24.52 -5.48 0.14
C SER A 134 -26.04 -5.62 0.04
N TYR A 135 -26.56 -6.17 -1.06
CA TYR A 135 -27.99 -6.45 -1.21
C TYR A 135 -28.48 -7.52 -0.23
N ARG A 136 -27.72 -8.61 -0.01
CA ARG A 136 -28.03 -9.60 1.04
C ARG A 136 -28.02 -9.00 2.44
N THR A 137 -27.06 -8.12 2.74
CA THR A 137 -26.96 -7.47 4.05
C THR A 137 -28.14 -6.52 4.28
N MET A 138 -28.51 -5.71 3.28
CA MET A 138 -29.70 -4.85 3.33
C MET A 138 -31.00 -5.64 3.49
N LEU A 139 -31.18 -6.73 2.74
CA LEU A 139 -32.34 -7.61 2.88
C LEU A 139 -32.42 -8.26 4.27
N THR A 140 -31.28 -8.61 4.85
CA THR A 140 -31.22 -9.19 6.20
C THR A 140 -31.55 -8.16 7.27
N SER A 141 -31.17 -6.88 7.08
CA SER A 141 -31.55 -5.80 8.00
C SER A 141 -33.03 -5.42 7.91
N LEU A 142 -33.64 -5.50 6.73
CA LEU A 142 -35.07 -5.23 6.51
C LEU A 142 -35.97 -6.34 7.10
N ASN A 143 -35.50 -7.59 7.12
CA ASN A 143 -36.24 -8.70 7.73
C ASN A 143 -36.20 -8.72 9.28
N ASN A 144 -35.38 -7.87 9.90
CA ASN A 144 -35.18 -7.84 11.36
C ASN A 144 -35.67 -6.52 11.98
N GLU A 145 -36.75 -5.92 11.48
CA GLU A 145 -37.40 -4.72 12.06
C GLU A 145 -38.16 -4.98 13.38
N SER A 146 -37.69 -5.91 14.20
CA SER A 146 -38.25 -6.13 15.53
C SER A 146 -37.14 -6.51 16.49
N THR A 147 -36.34 -5.52 16.91
CA THR A 147 -35.81 -5.34 18.27
C THR A 147 -34.71 -4.28 18.24
N SER A 148 -35.10 -3.02 18.43
CA SER A 148 -34.18 -1.93 18.76
C SER A 148 -34.04 -1.81 20.28
N HIS A 149 -32.81 -1.99 20.79
CA HIS A 149 -32.13 -1.22 21.85
C HIS A 149 -31.15 -2.10 22.66
N TYR A 150 -30.00 -1.49 22.99
CA TYR A 150 -28.88 -1.96 23.82
C TYR A 150 -28.16 -3.27 23.39
N ARG A 151 -27.23 -3.16 22.44
CA ARG A 151 -26.05 -4.05 22.41
C ARG A 151 -24.77 -3.22 22.34
N LEU A 152 -24.30 -2.78 23.51
CA LEU A 152 -22.87 -2.70 23.78
C LEU A 152 -22.33 -4.14 23.83
N LYS A 153 -22.17 -4.75 22.66
CA LYS A 153 -21.32 -5.94 22.48
C LYS A 153 -20.21 -5.51 21.55
N CYS A 154 -18.98 -5.48 22.06
CA CYS A 154 -17.79 -5.53 21.21
C CYS A 154 -17.98 -6.73 20.28
N ASP A 155 -18.27 -6.45 19.01
CA ASP A 155 -18.49 -7.48 18.02
C ASP A 155 -17.15 -8.20 17.80
N PRO A 156 -17.03 -9.52 18.06
CA PRO A 156 -15.80 -10.26 17.75
C PRO A 156 -15.38 -10.13 16.27
N ASN A 157 -16.29 -9.66 15.41
CA ASN A 157 -16.02 -9.33 14.02
C ASN A 157 -15.22 -8.02 13.81
N GLU A 158 -15.12 -7.12 14.79
CA GLU A 158 -14.27 -5.91 14.68
C GLU A 158 -12.77 -6.22 14.69
N GLN A 159 -12.36 -7.25 15.45
CA GLN A 159 -10.95 -7.66 15.48
C GLN A 159 -10.52 -8.20 14.13
N SER A 160 -11.35 -9.02 13.48
CA SER A 160 -11.13 -9.55 12.13
C SER A 160 -11.11 -8.45 11.06
N LYS A 161 -11.94 -7.41 11.18
CA LYS A 161 -12.01 -6.28 10.23
C LYS A 161 -10.69 -5.51 10.12
N ASN A 162 -9.89 -5.46 11.19
CA ASN A 162 -8.65 -4.68 11.23
C ASN A 162 -7.39 -5.49 10.92
N VAL A 163 -7.47 -6.82 10.85
CA VAL A 163 -6.33 -7.71 10.59
C VAL A 163 -5.76 -7.51 9.19
N TRP A 164 -6.63 -7.44 8.18
CA TRP A 164 -6.24 -7.26 6.78
C TRP A 164 -5.57 -5.90 6.48
N PRO A 165 -6.14 -4.74 6.88
CA PRO A 165 -5.46 -3.47 6.69
C PRO A 165 -4.16 -3.38 7.52
N HIS A 166 -4.09 -4.03 8.68
CA HIS A 166 -2.83 -4.16 9.42
C HIS A 166 -1.79 -4.97 8.65
N LEU A 167 -2.17 -6.13 8.09
CA LEU A 167 -1.31 -6.98 7.28
C LEU A 167 -0.72 -6.22 6.09
N LEU A 168 -1.59 -5.55 5.31
CA LEU A 168 -1.14 -4.72 4.19
C LEU A 168 -0.12 -3.67 4.64
N LYS A 169 -0.41 -2.95 5.73
CA LYS A 169 0.48 -1.93 6.27
C LYS A 169 1.85 -2.47 6.66
N VAL A 170 1.93 -3.61 7.35
CA VAL A 170 3.23 -4.17 7.78
C VAL A 170 4.00 -4.77 6.60
N CYS A 171 3.32 -5.41 5.64
CA CYS A 171 3.95 -5.90 4.40
C CYS A 171 4.55 -4.74 3.59
N VAL A 172 3.76 -3.70 3.32
CA VAL A 172 4.21 -2.50 2.59
C VAL A 172 5.34 -1.78 3.32
N SER A 173 5.26 -1.67 4.65
CA SER A 173 6.31 -1.03 5.44
C SER A 173 7.64 -1.79 5.39
N LEU A 174 7.62 -3.13 5.43
CA LEU A 174 8.82 -3.94 5.28
C LEU A 174 9.35 -3.84 3.84
N LEU A 175 8.47 -4.01 2.85
CA LEU A 175 8.82 -3.95 1.43
C LEU A 175 9.49 -2.63 1.06
N ARG A 176 8.95 -1.50 1.55
CA ARG A 176 9.53 -0.16 1.34
C ARG A 176 10.93 -0.04 1.93
N GLN A 177 11.17 -0.60 3.11
CA GLN A 177 12.50 -0.58 3.73
C GLN A 177 13.52 -1.38 2.91
N ILE A 178 13.15 -2.57 2.44
CA ILE A 178 14.01 -3.40 1.58
C ILE A 178 14.29 -2.66 0.26
N HIS A 179 13.26 -2.13 -0.40
CA HIS A 179 13.40 -1.34 -1.63
C HIS A 179 14.31 -0.13 -1.45
N THR A 180 14.13 0.64 -0.37
CA THR A 180 14.97 1.81 -0.09
C THR A 180 16.43 1.44 0.16
N ARG A 181 16.72 0.24 0.70
CA ARG A 181 18.09 -0.28 0.79
C ARG A 181 18.63 -0.69 -0.56
N ASP A 182 17.82 -1.38 -1.36
CA ASP A 182 18.21 -1.78 -2.71
C ASP A 182 18.53 -0.57 -3.61
N LEU A 183 17.80 0.54 -3.47
CA LEU A 183 18.15 1.79 -4.18
C LEU A 183 19.56 2.31 -3.87
N ARG A 184 20.11 2.00 -2.69
CA ARG A 184 21.47 2.43 -2.29
C ARG A 184 22.52 1.39 -2.59
N ARG A 185 22.15 0.10 -2.61
CA ARG A 185 23.08 -1.04 -2.59
C ARG A 185 22.98 -1.96 -3.80
N THR A 186 21.92 -1.82 -4.59
CA THR A 186 21.65 -2.49 -5.87
C THR A 186 21.95 -3.99 -5.83
N PHE A 187 21.29 -4.70 -4.91
CA PHE A 187 21.47 -6.13 -4.72
C PHE A 187 20.41 -6.97 -5.43
N CYS A 188 19.28 -6.37 -5.83
CA CYS A 188 18.27 -7.01 -6.67
C CYS A 188 18.62 -6.88 -8.16
N PRO A 189 18.19 -7.85 -9.00
CA PRO A 189 18.35 -7.77 -10.44
C PRO A 189 17.48 -6.68 -11.07
N GLU A 190 17.78 -6.32 -12.31
CA GLU A 190 16.99 -5.36 -13.07
C GLU A 190 15.53 -5.80 -13.22
N GLY A 191 14.59 -4.86 -13.11
CA GLY A 191 13.15 -5.11 -13.22
C GLY A 191 12.52 -5.81 -12.00
N HIS A 192 13.29 -6.13 -10.96
CA HIS A 192 12.81 -6.84 -9.76
C HIS A 192 11.59 -6.19 -9.10
N TRP A 193 11.61 -4.86 -8.96
CA TRP A 193 10.57 -4.11 -8.24
C TRP A 193 9.34 -3.84 -9.09
N THR A 194 9.49 -3.64 -10.39
CA THR A 194 8.39 -3.31 -11.29
C THR A 194 7.48 -4.52 -11.54
N ALA A 195 6.16 -4.32 -11.48
CA ALA A 195 5.18 -5.32 -11.85
C ALA A 195 4.95 -5.27 -13.37
N GLN A 196 5.26 -6.35 -14.08
CA GLN A 196 5.19 -6.38 -15.55
C GLN A 196 3.75 -6.28 -16.10
N ASN A 197 2.76 -6.77 -15.36
CA ASN A 197 1.37 -6.90 -15.83
C ASN A 197 0.42 -5.86 -15.22
N LEU A 198 0.94 -4.74 -14.69
CA LEU A 198 0.13 -3.73 -14.02
C LEU A 198 -0.38 -2.67 -15.01
N ASN A 199 -1.63 -2.81 -15.45
CA ASN A 199 -2.31 -1.83 -16.29
C ASN A 199 -3.11 -0.83 -15.42
N LEU A 200 -2.62 0.41 -15.34
CA LEU A 200 -3.28 1.50 -14.62
C LEU A 200 -4.17 2.29 -15.60
N PRO A 201 -5.51 2.22 -15.49
CA PRO A 201 -6.44 2.94 -16.36
C PRO A 201 -6.55 4.40 -15.90
N LEU A 202 -5.47 5.16 -16.00
CA LEU A 202 -5.37 6.54 -15.54
C LEU A 202 -4.93 7.48 -16.68
N ASP A 203 -5.15 7.07 -17.91
CA ASP A 203 -4.59 7.72 -19.10
C ASP A 203 -5.32 9.03 -19.46
N LYS A 204 -6.56 9.23 -18.99
CA LYS A 204 -7.31 10.47 -19.27
C LYS A 204 -7.21 11.44 -18.09
N PRO A 205 -7.01 12.75 -18.33
CA PRO A 205 -7.01 13.77 -17.27
C PRO A 205 -8.29 13.74 -16.41
N THR A 206 -9.43 13.40 -17.03
CA THR A 206 -10.73 13.25 -16.37
C THR A 206 -10.85 11.98 -15.51
N ASP A 207 -10.04 10.95 -15.73
CA ASP A 207 -10.06 9.73 -14.90
C ASP A 207 -9.42 9.97 -13.51
N LEU A 208 -8.79 11.13 -13.33
CA LEU A 208 -8.01 11.53 -12.18
C LEU A 208 -8.71 12.61 -11.35
N HIS A 209 -10.05 12.67 -11.38
CA HIS A 209 -10.85 13.41 -10.38
C HIS A 209 -10.64 12.78 -9.00
N LEU A 210 -9.47 13.02 -8.42
CA LEU A 210 -9.20 12.87 -7.00
C LEU A 210 -9.96 13.99 -6.32
N SER A 211 -11.27 13.81 -6.14
CA SER A 211 -12.07 14.70 -5.29
C SER A 211 -11.29 14.91 -3.99
N ARG A 212 -11.23 16.15 -3.49
CA ARG A 212 -10.48 16.54 -2.28
C ARG A 212 -10.92 15.75 -1.03
N ARG A 213 -11.96 14.92 -1.15
CA ARG A 213 -12.46 14.01 -0.13
C ARG A 213 -11.54 12.80 0.06
N ARG A 214 -11.50 12.29 1.30
CA ARG A 214 -10.64 11.18 1.75
C ARG A 214 -10.83 9.98 0.81
N GLY A 215 -9.84 9.70 -0.04
CA GLY A 215 -9.91 8.57 -0.98
C GLY A 215 -10.14 7.23 -0.27
N PRO A 216 -10.60 6.21 -1.01
CA PRO A 216 -10.98 4.91 -0.45
C PRO A 216 -9.84 4.34 0.40
N ARG A 217 -10.18 3.84 1.59
CA ARG A 217 -9.21 3.16 2.46
C ARG A 217 -9.35 1.65 2.24
N PRO A 218 -8.23 0.92 2.07
CA PRO A 218 -8.27 -0.53 1.96
C PRO A 218 -9.05 -1.17 3.11
N PHE A 219 -9.89 -2.16 2.79
CA PHE A 219 -10.69 -2.93 3.74
C PHE A 219 -11.68 -2.09 4.58
N GLN A 220 -12.10 -0.91 4.08
CA GLN A 220 -13.26 -0.19 4.61
C GLN A 220 -14.45 -0.33 3.66
N PRO A 221 -15.69 -0.46 4.18
CA PRO A 221 -16.89 -0.43 3.34
C PRO A 221 -16.89 0.83 2.49
N ILE A 222 -17.24 0.69 1.21
CA ILE A 222 -17.56 1.84 0.36
C ILE A 222 -18.77 2.52 1.00
N ARG A 223 -18.66 3.80 1.34
CA ARG A 223 -19.77 4.57 1.92
C ARG A 223 -20.92 4.62 0.92
N ASP A 224 -22.14 4.56 1.41
CA ASP A 224 -23.33 4.82 0.59
C ASP A 224 -23.25 6.25 0.03
N PHE A 225 -23.54 6.38 -1.27
CA PHE A 225 -23.47 7.66 -1.97
C PHE A 225 -24.53 8.63 -1.42
N THR A 226 -24.12 9.84 -1.06
CA THR A 226 -25.06 10.90 -0.71
C THR A 226 -25.51 11.65 -1.97
N ARG A 227 -26.61 12.41 -1.89
CA ARG A 227 -27.10 13.22 -3.04
C ARG A 227 -26.06 14.24 -3.53
N GLU A 228 -25.17 14.69 -2.65
CA GLU A 228 -24.04 15.58 -2.98
C GLU A 228 -22.96 14.85 -3.82
N ASP A 229 -22.76 13.55 -3.60
CA ASP A 229 -21.78 12.76 -4.35
C ASP A 229 -22.24 12.49 -5.79
N VAL A 230 -23.53 12.69 -6.10
CA VAL A 230 -24.10 12.56 -7.45
C VAL A 230 -23.82 13.80 -8.31
N GLU A 231 -23.66 14.97 -7.69
CA GLU A 231 -23.31 16.22 -8.40
C GLU A 231 -21.82 16.25 -8.83
N ASP A 232 -20.94 15.54 -8.12
CA ASP A 232 -19.48 15.51 -8.34
C ASP A 232 -19.06 14.47 -9.42
N GLY A 233 -20.03 13.79 -10.05
CA GLY A 233 -19.83 12.81 -11.12
C GLY A 233 -19.92 11.34 -10.68
N PRO A 234 -19.79 10.39 -11.62
CA PRO A 234 -19.91 8.96 -11.30
C PRO A 234 -18.75 8.50 -10.39
N PRO A 235 -19.00 7.52 -9.50
CA PRO A 235 -17.96 7.03 -8.61
C PRO A 235 -16.82 6.34 -9.36
N LEU A 236 -15.62 6.43 -8.78
CA LEU A 236 -14.44 5.74 -9.31
C LEU A 236 -14.69 4.23 -9.42
N SER A 237 -14.30 3.66 -10.56
CA SER A 237 -14.33 2.21 -10.76
C SER A 237 -13.37 1.50 -9.80
N THR A 238 -13.66 0.23 -9.47
CA THR A 238 -12.76 -0.60 -8.65
C THR A 238 -11.33 -0.62 -9.19
N LYS A 239 -11.17 -0.65 -10.53
CA LYS A 239 -9.86 -0.63 -11.19
C LYS A 239 -9.10 0.68 -10.92
N GLN A 240 -9.79 1.83 -10.96
CA GLN A 240 -9.20 3.13 -10.58
C GLN A 240 -8.83 3.18 -9.10
N ILE A 241 -9.70 2.69 -8.20
CA ILE A 241 -9.44 2.65 -6.76
C ILE A 241 -8.20 1.82 -6.42
N ARG A 242 -8.08 0.62 -7.00
CA ARG A 242 -6.88 -0.23 -6.86
C ARG A 242 -5.65 0.49 -7.37
N SER A 243 -5.73 1.11 -8.55
CA SER A 243 -4.62 1.85 -9.16
C SER A 243 -4.12 3.00 -8.29
N ILE A 244 -5.04 3.81 -7.75
CA ILE A 244 -4.74 4.89 -6.81
C ILE A 244 -4.12 4.33 -5.53
N THR A 245 -4.64 3.21 -5.00
CA THR A 245 -4.10 2.57 -3.79
C THR A 245 -2.67 2.08 -4.01
N ILE A 246 -2.38 1.42 -5.14
CA ILE A 246 -1.03 0.96 -5.49
C ILE A 246 -0.08 2.15 -5.60
N LEU A 247 -0.47 3.22 -6.30
CA LEU A 247 0.34 4.43 -6.43
C LEU A 247 0.62 5.14 -5.10
N ARG A 248 -0.30 5.06 -4.13
CA ARG A 248 -0.13 5.64 -2.79
C ARG A 248 0.75 4.78 -1.88
N GLU A 249 0.46 3.49 -1.82
CA GLU A 249 1.06 2.59 -0.83
C GLU A 249 2.40 2.01 -1.31
N ILE A 250 2.49 1.60 -2.59
CA ILE A 250 3.65 0.90 -3.18
C ILE A 250 4.02 1.42 -4.57
N PRO A 251 4.25 2.73 -4.77
CA PRO A 251 4.48 3.31 -6.11
C PRO A 251 5.68 2.73 -6.86
N PHE A 252 6.69 2.19 -6.16
CA PHE A 252 7.88 1.63 -6.79
C PHE A 252 7.63 0.35 -7.60
N VAL A 253 6.45 -0.29 -7.43
CA VAL A 253 6.05 -1.39 -8.30
C VAL A 253 5.53 -0.93 -9.66
N VAL A 254 5.25 0.37 -9.80
CA VAL A 254 4.85 1.00 -11.06
C VAL A 254 6.09 1.54 -11.76
N ALA A 255 6.23 1.21 -13.04
CA ALA A 255 7.32 1.73 -13.87
C ALA A 255 7.41 3.26 -13.81
N PHE A 256 8.63 3.79 -13.84
CA PHE A 256 8.87 5.24 -13.70
C PHE A 256 8.12 6.06 -14.76
N ASN A 257 8.23 5.66 -16.03
CA ASN A 257 7.57 6.35 -17.15
C ASN A 257 6.05 6.41 -16.97
N THR A 258 5.44 5.31 -16.51
CA THR A 258 4.01 5.27 -16.19
C THR A 258 3.67 6.23 -15.06
N ARG A 259 4.48 6.30 -13.99
CA ARG A 259 4.26 7.27 -12.90
C ARG A 259 4.39 8.72 -13.35
N VAL A 260 5.35 9.02 -14.23
CA VAL A 260 5.49 10.35 -14.83
C VAL A 260 4.27 10.71 -15.67
N GLY A 261 3.78 9.78 -16.50
CA GLY A 261 2.56 9.98 -17.28
C GLY A 261 1.34 10.28 -16.39
N VAL A 262 1.14 9.50 -15.32
CA VAL A 262 0.08 9.75 -14.34
C VAL A 262 0.23 11.13 -13.69
N PHE A 263 1.45 11.52 -13.30
CA PHE A 263 1.71 12.83 -12.71
C PHE A 263 1.43 13.98 -13.68
N GLN A 264 1.85 13.87 -14.95
CA GLN A 264 1.57 14.85 -15.98
C GLN A 264 0.07 14.97 -16.24
N GLY A 265 -0.65 13.86 -16.29
CA GLY A 265 -2.11 13.83 -16.39
C GLY A 265 -2.80 14.55 -15.23
N LEU A 266 -2.33 14.32 -13.99
CA LEU A 266 -2.83 15.02 -12.79
C LEU A 266 -2.60 16.53 -12.88
N VAL A 267 -1.40 16.96 -13.29
CA VAL A 267 -1.07 18.39 -13.46
C VAL A 267 -1.95 19.01 -14.55
N ALA A 268 -2.12 18.34 -15.69
CA ALA A 268 -2.97 18.83 -16.78
C ALA A 268 -4.44 18.97 -16.36
N ALA A 269 -4.98 18.00 -15.62
CA ALA A 269 -6.34 18.04 -15.09
C ALA A 269 -6.53 19.21 -14.11
N ASP A 270 -5.57 19.43 -13.20
CA ASP A 270 -5.63 20.52 -12.22
C ASP A 270 -5.57 21.90 -12.88
N LYS A 271 -4.71 22.01 -13.90
CA LYS A 271 -4.55 23.20 -14.75
C LYS A 271 -5.86 23.52 -15.49
N LEU A 272 -6.48 22.52 -16.11
CA LEU A 272 -7.78 22.66 -16.79
C LEU A 272 -8.87 23.14 -15.82
N ARG A 273 -8.94 22.53 -14.63
CA ARG A 273 -9.92 22.87 -13.59
C ARG A 273 -9.79 24.31 -13.08
N THR A 274 -8.57 24.84 -13.05
CA THR A 274 -8.26 26.14 -12.45
C THR A 274 -8.22 27.27 -13.48
N GLN A 275 -7.80 26.98 -14.73
CA GLN A 275 -7.59 27.96 -15.79
C GLN A 275 -8.64 27.88 -16.91
N GLY A 276 -9.43 26.81 -16.96
CA GLY A 276 -10.48 26.58 -17.96
C GLY A 276 -9.96 26.09 -19.32
N ASP A 277 -10.89 25.76 -20.22
CA ASP A 277 -10.62 25.15 -21.53
C ASP A 277 -9.88 26.08 -22.51
N LEU A 278 -9.96 27.39 -22.28
CA LEU A 278 -9.37 28.40 -23.15
C LEU A 278 -7.83 28.42 -23.12
N GLN A 279 -7.22 27.71 -22.17
CA GLN A 279 -5.78 27.72 -22.01
C GLN A 279 -5.03 27.15 -23.24
N GLY A 280 -5.64 26.21 -23.95
CA GLY A 280 -5.10 25.71 -25.22
C GLY A 280 -4.92 26.80 -26.29
N PHE A 281 -5.64 27.91 -26.15
CA PHE A 281 -5.58 29.09 -27.02
C PHE A 281 -4.76 30.24 -26.44
N LEU A 282 -3.92 29.98 -25.42
CA LEU A 282 -3.20 31.01 -24.65
C LEU A 282 -4.13 32.05 -23.99
N GLN A 283 -5.42 31.71 -23.84
CA GLN A 283 -6.41 32.54 -23.16
C GLN A 283 -6.67 31.95 -21.77
N GLY A 284 -6.50 32.76 -20.73
CA GLY A 284 -6.71 32.33 -19.35
C GLY A 284 -5.98 33.24 -18.36
N PRO A 285 -6.07 32.93 -17.05
CA PRO A 285 -5.35 33.66 -16.02
C PRO A 285 -3.85 33.59 -16.29
N SER A 286 -3.22 34.74 -16.50
CA SER A 286 -1.77 34.86 -16.70
C SER A 286 -1.17 35.79 -15.67
N ILE A 287 0.02 35.44 -15.18
CA ILE A 287 0.77 36.28 -14.24
C ILE A 287 1.80 37.04 -15.07
N GLN A 288 1.62 38.35 -15.20
CA GLN A 288 2.56 39.21 -15.90
C GLN A 288 3.59 39.77 -14.91
N LEU A 289 4.88 39.56 -15.19
CA LEU A 289 5.98 39.97 -14.33
C LEU A 289 6.98 40.78 -15.14
N THR A 290 7.39 41.94 -14.60
CA THR A 290 8.52 42.71 -15.14
C THR A 290 9.69 42.57 -14.19
N VAL A 291 10.82 42.02 -14.62
CA VAL A 291 11.98 41.81 -13.73
C VAL A 291 13.25 42.36 -14.37
N ARG A 292 14.18 42.83 -13.54
CA ARG A 292 15.52 43.24 -13.99
C ARG A 292 16.41 42.01 -14.03
N ARG A 293 17.09 41.80 -15.16
CA ARG A 293 18.00 40.64 -15.33
C ARG A 293 19.10 40.58 -14.26
N SER A 294 19.57 41.73 -13.78
CA SER A 294 20.60 41.84 -12.73
C SER A 294 20.09 41.58 -11.31
N HIS A 295 18.76 41.63 -11.09
CA HIS A 295 18.12 41.52 -9.78
C HIS A 295 16.98 40.48 -9.83
N LEU A 296 17.20 39.39 -10.59
CA LEU A 296 16.16 38.41 -10.87
C LEU A 296 15.61 37.78 -9.58
N TYR A 297 16.48 37.54 -8.60
CA TYR A 297 16.10 36.94 -7.34
C TYR A 297 15.23 37.90 -6.51
N GLU A 298 15.68 39.15 -6.28
CA GLU A 298 14.90 40.10 -5.49
C GLU A 298 13.58 40.45 -6.17
N ASP A 299 13.60 40.70 -7.48
CA ASP A 299 12.41 41.08 -8.23
C ASP A 299 11.41 39.90 -8.33
N ALA A 300 11.87 38.66 -8.45
CA ALA A 300 10.97 37.49 -8.42
C ALA A 300 10.39 37.24 -7.03
N PHE A 301 11.20 37.39 -5.97
CA PHE A 301 10.75 37.24 -4.59
C PHE A 301 9.64 38.25 -4.27
N ASP A 302 9.83 39.52 -4.65
CA ASP A 302 8.84 40.57 -4.45
C ASP A 302 7.56 40.29 -5.26
N LYS A 303 7.70 40.05 -6.58
CA LYS A 303 6.54 39.99 -7.49
C LYS A 303 5.77 38.67 -7.47
N LEU A 304 6.36 37.57 -7.00
CA LEU A 304 5.68 36.29 -6.78
C LEU A 304 5.31 36.05 -5.32
N SER A 305 5.47 37.06 -4.46
CA SER A 305 5.03 37.00 -3.06
C SER A 305 3.52 36.80 -2.98
N PRO A 306 3.01 35.96 -2.07
CA PRO A 306 1.57 35.77 -1.88
C PRO A 306 0.86 37.02 -1.32
N MET A 307 1.59 38.07 -0.96
CA MET A 307 1.05 39.34 -0.47
C MET A 307 0.70 40.32 -1.60
N ASN A 308 1.05 39.99 -2.85
CA ASN A 308 0.65 40.70 -4.08
C ASN A 308 -0.52 39.99 -4.75
#